data_AF-A0A8D2LSA2-F1
#
_entry.id   AF-A0A8D2LSA2-F1
#
_cell.length_a   1.000
_cell.length_b   1.000
_cell.length_c   1.000
_cell.angle_alpha   90.00
_cell.angle_beta   90.00
_cell.angle_gamma   90.00
#
_symmetry.space_group_name_H-M   'P 1'
#
loop_
_entity.id
_entity.type
_entity.pdbx_description
1 polymer ?
#
loop_
_entity_poly.entity_id
_entity_poly.type
_entity_poly.pdbx_seq_one_letter_code
_entity_poly.pdbx_strand_id
1 'polypeptide(L)'
;MAPILEWKKLMRVDPDTLPRQEELADDLLEAVAKVDGNDLKDENPERLIQLFKISQSLMKVSITVLIKAAQRTVTGRDTRFLRDEIRQLERQLEQKDRELADMEKEVEKEKKINEQLALRNEDAENENSKLRRENEQLRQDVVDYQRQIDAQKETVLSRRGEESDYRSQLSKKNYELVQYLDEIQGLTEANEKLEAQNQEMRKNLEESVQEMEKMTDEYNKMKLIVQQSDLVMDQIRKEKEQYKLQVHELTEQLKAKNEEDDPLMAAVNEKVEEWKGILTSKDDEIIEYQQMLLTLKEKLKMAQLDADKNSVMSLQQGVQERDSQIKLLTEQVEQYTKEMEKNALIIEDLKRELQKGKGQSSQQDYIGEMQGKLLMLEQKTKEAERVAELAEADAREKDKDLIDTLKRMRDYEAGIYGLEDAIAEIKDLKKQIKVRDHENEILIKEVNKLELKISDFLDENEDLREQLGLDPKTMIDLTEFKNSKALKQQQYKAENQVLLKEIERLEEERVALKQQIRKLAQEKGRRAASLGLDADDLQLIDTFTEDLKMKRGKSEFMSTTNFDEVKSKVKAHTVSIHCQFNFDLIYSWNILEAPLYKVLYTIKS
;
A
#
# COMPACT_ATOMS: atom_id res chain seq x y z
N MET A 1 -116.17 47.96 118.81
CA MET A 1 -115.41 47.86 120.07
C MET A 1 -115.63 46.47 120.62
N ALA A 2 -114.60 45.76 121.08
CA ALA A 2 -114.74 44.39 121.56
C ALA A 2 -115.54 44.34 122.88
N PRO A 3 -116.50 43.42 123.06
CA PRO A 3 -117.20 43.23 124.32
C PRO A 3 -116.30 42.48 125.30
N ILE A 4 -115.63 43.20 126.18
CA ILE A 4 -114.75 42.61 127.21
C ILE A 4 -115.60 41.75 128.16
N LEU A 5 -115.23 40.48 128.31
CA LEU A 5 -115.90 39.54 129.22
C LEU A 5 -115.89 40.09 130.66
N GLU A 6 -117.08 40.26 131.24
CA GLU A 6 -117.19 40.54 132.68
C GLU A 6 -116.86 39.29 133.50
N TRP A 7 -115.57 39.02 133.68
CA TRP A 7 -115.09 37.91 134.51
C TRP A 7 -115.65 37.94 135.94
N LYS A 8 -116.01 39.12 136.48
CA LYS A 8 -116.71 39.24 137.78
C LYS A 8 -118.15 38.70 137.76
N LYS A 9 -118.85 38.75 136.62
CA LYS A 9 -120.18 38.14 136.43
C LYS A 9 -120.00 36.62 136.31
N LEU A 10 -119.12 36.16 135.42
CA LEU A 10 -118.81 34.73 135.20
C LEU A 10 -118.32 33.99 136.46
N MET A 11 -117.40 34.57 137.23
CA MET A 11 -116.89 33.94 138.47
C MET A 11 -117.89 33.95 139.64
N ARG A 12 -119.07 34.57 139.48
CA ARG A 12 -120.19 34.52 140.43
C ARG A 12 -121.30 33.55 140.01
N VAL A 13 -121.25 33.02 138.79
CA VAL A 13 -122.24 32.08 138.25
C VAL A 13 -121.90 30.67 138.72
N ASP A 14 -122.85 30.02 139.39
CA ASP A 14 -122.76 28.62 139.82
C ASP A 14 -123.25 27.67 138.70
N PRO A 15 -122.36 26.90 138.04
CA PRO A 15 -122.70 26.11 136.85
C PRO A 15 -123.75 25.02 137.07
N ASP A 16 -123.93 24.54 138.31
CA ASP A 16 -124.89 23.48 138.62
C ASP A 16 -126.32 24.02 138.80
N THR A 17 -126.47 25.34 138.97
CA THR A 17 -127.79 26.01 139.07
C THR A 17 -128.35 26.51 137.74
N LEU A 18 -127.48 26.70 136.73
CA LEU A 18 -127.81 27.20 135.39
C LEU A 18 -129.02 26.52 134.72
N PRO A 19 -129.19 25.18 134.78
CA PRO A 19 -130.33 24.49 134.16
C PRO A 19 -131.72 24.82 134.74
N ARG A 20 -131.81 25.76 135.68
CA ARG A 20 -133.07 26.27 136.27
C ARG A 20 -133.29 27.77 136.03
N GLN A 21 -132.43 28.43 135.23
CA GLN A 21 -132.44 29.87 134.99
C GLN A 21 -132.35 30.14 133.49
N GLU A 22 -133.43 29.90 132.73
CA GLU A 22 -133.44 29.94 131.27
C GLU A 22 -132.97 31.30 130.71
N GLU A 23 -133.53 32.42 131.19
CA GLU A 23 -133.11 33.77 130.77
C GLU A 23 -131.60 34.02 130.99
N LEU A 24 -131.06 33.59 132.14
CA LEU A 24 -129.64 33.81 132.49
C LEU A 24 -128.71 32.83 131.75
N ALA A 25 -129.21 31.67 131.32
CA ALA A 25 -128.50 30.75 130.46
C ALA A 25 -128.39 31.30 129.03
N ASP A 26 -129.46 31.86 128.46
CA ASP A 26 -129.46 32.46 127.12
C ASP A 26 -128.56 33.72 127.07
N ASP A 27 -128.64 34.59 128.08
CA ASP A 27 -127.79 35.78 128.29
C ASP A 27 -126.28 35.40 128.27
N LEU A 28 -125.93 34.28 128.92
CA LEU A 28 -124.57 33.74 128.93
C LEU A 28 -124.20 33.00 127.64
N LEU A 29 -125.14 32.35 126.97
CA LEU A 29 -124.89 31.65 125.71
C LEU A 29 -124.58 32.64 124.59
N GLU A 30 -125.32 33.76 124.49
CA GLU A 30 -124.99 34.83 123.56
C GLU A 30 -123.66 35.51 123.90
N ALA A 31 -123.34 35.69 125.19
CA ALA A 31 -122.05 36.25 125.61
C ALA A 31 -120.87 35.34 125.26
N VAL A 32 -120.98 34.03 125.52
CA VAL A 32 -119.92 33.04 125.22
C VAL A 32 -119.77 32.79 123.72
N ALA A 33 -120.85 32.82 122.95
CA ALA A 33 -120.82 32.63 121.49
C ALA A 33 -120.10 33.77 120.72
N LYS A 34 -119.81 34.90 121.39
CA LYS A 34 -119.10 36.07 120.83
C LYS A 34 -117.62 36.15 121.22
N VAL A 35 -117.08 35.13 121.91
CA VAL A 35 -115.68 35.06 122.33
C VAL A 35 -114.85 34.37 121.24
N ASP A 36 -113.81 35.03 120.74
CA ASP A 36 -112.88 34.43 119.78
C ASP A 36 -111.70 33.74 120.50
N GLY A 37 -111.16 32.68 119.91
CA GLY A 37 -110.12 31.83 120.50
C GLY A 37 -108.75 32.50 120.67
N ASN A 38 -108.59 33.73 120.18
CA ASN A 38 -107.41 34.57 120.43
C ASN A 38 -107.48 35.30 121.79
N ASP A 39 -108.67 35.69 122.24
CA ASP A 39 -108.87 36.50 123.46
C ASP A 39 -108.67 35.70 124.77
N LEU A 40 -108.49 34.39 124.67
CA LEU A 40 -108.37 33.46 125.80
C LEU A 40 -106.94 32.95 126.06
N LYS A 41 -105.95 33.34 125.25
CA LYS A 41 -104.60 32.75 125.27
C LYS A 41 -103.78 33.07 126.52
N ASP A 42 -103.97 34.25 127.09
CA ASP A 42 -103.18 34.76 128.24
C ASP A 42 -104.01 34.86 129.54
N GLU A 43 -105.20 34.26 129.58
CA GLU A 43 -106.12 34.34 130.72
C GLU A 43 -105.84 33.28 131.80
N ASN A 44 -106.19 33.61 133.06
CA ASN A 44 -105.88 32.75 134.22
C ASN A 44 -106.58 31.37 134.09
N PRO A 45 -105.88 30.23 134.27
CA PRO A 45 -106.49 28.90 134.18
C PRO A 45 -107.74 28.70 135.06
N GLU A 46 -107.88 29.36 136.21
CA GLU A 46 -109.11 29.31 137.02
C GLU A 46 -110.33 29.90 136.27
N ARG A 47 -110.13 31.00 135.54
CA ARG A 47 -111.16 31.63 134.70
C ARG A 47 -111.51 30.74 133.51
N LEU A 48 -110.51 30.15 132.86
CA LEU A 48 -110.70 29.21 131.76
C LEU A 48 -111.43 27.95 132.22
N ILE A 49 -111.11 27.41 133.40
CA ILE A 49 -111.83 26.28 134.01
C ILE A 49 -113.28 26.65 134.34
N GLN A 50 -113.55 27.85 134.88
CA GLN A 50 -114.92 28.27 135.17
C GLN A 50 -115.73 28.51 133.88
N LEU A 51 -115.12 29.13 132.85
CA LEU A 51 -115.71 29.26 131.52
C LEU A 51 -116.00 27.88 130.89
N PHE A 52 -115.11 26.91 131.06
CA PHE A 52 -115.30 25.53 130.59
C PHE A 52 -116.43 24.81 131.34
N LYS A 53 -116.55 25.00 132.67
CA LYS A 53 -117.69 24.46 133.44
C LYS A 53 -119.02 25.09 133.03
N ILE A 54 -119.06 26.42 132.85
CA ILE A 54 -120.27 27.13 132.42
C ILE A 54 -120.65 26.71 130.99
N SER A 55 -119.71 26.63 130.06
CA SER A 55 -119.97 26.14 128.69
C SER A 55 -120.36 24.66 128.65
N GLN A 56 -119.78 23.78 129.49
CA GLN A 56 -120.31 22.41 129.66
C GLN A 56 -121.74 22.39 130.17
N SER A 57 -122.11 23.26 131.12
CA SER A 57 -123.47 23.35 131.65
C SER A 57 -124.46 23.90 130.62
N LEU A 58 -124.09 24.95 129.89
CA LEU A 58 -124.86 25.45 128.74
C LEU A 58 -125.01 24.37 127.67
N MET A 59 -123.95 23.63 127.34
CA MET A 59 -124.01 22.54 126.37
C MET A 59 -124.92 21.39 126.84
N LYS A 60 -124.93 21.05 128.13
CA LYS A 60 -125.90 20.11 128.72
C LYS A 60 -127.35 20.60 128.60
N VAL A 61 -127.60 21.90 128.82
CA VAL A 61 -128.93 22.51 128.62
C VAL A 61 -129.34 22.42 127.14
N SER A 62 -128.48 22.86 126.21
CA SER A 62 -128.74 22.78 124.76
C SER A 62 -128.97 21.35 124.28
N ILE A 63 -128.19 20.38 124.76
CA ILE A 63 -128.41 18.95 124.47
C ILE A 63 -129.75 18.47 125.05
N THR A 64 -130.15 18.91 126.25
CA THR A 64 -131.44 18.55 126.86
C THR A 64 -132.62 19.16 126.09
N VAL A 65 -132.49 20.38 125.57
CA VAL A 65 -133.47 21.03 124.70
C VAL A 65 -133.55 20.31 123.34
N LEU A 66 -132.42 19.97 122.73
CA LEU A 66 -132.36 19.21 121.48
C LEU A 66 -132.95 17.80 121.62
N ILE A 67 -132.73 17.12 122.74
CA ILE A 67 -133.35 15.80 123.02
C ILE A 67 -134.86 15.94 123.21
N LYS A 68 -135.34 16.98 123.93
CA LYS A 68 -136.79 17.28 124.03
C LYS A 68 -137.42 17.64 122.67
N ALA A 69 -136.67 18.25 121.76
CA ALA A 69 -137.12 18.52 120.39
C ALA A 69 -137.16 17.24 119.54
N ALA A 70 -136.08 16.44 119.55
CA ALA A 70 -135.96 15.18 118.81
C ALA A 70 -136.97 14.10 119.28
N GLN A 71 -137.35 14.10 120.56
CA GLN A 71 -138.39 13.21 121.09
C GLN A 71 -139.83 13.68 120.78
N ARG A 72 -140.03 14.87 120.19
CA ARG A 72 -141.35 15.37 119.77
C ARG A 72 -141.68 15.16 118.29
N THR A 73 -140.73 14.75 117.46
CA THR A 73 -140.92 14.56 116.01
C THR A 73 -141.25 13.12 115.59
N VAL A 74 -141.46 12.20 116.54
CA VAL A 74 -141.81 10.78 116.27
C VAL A 74 -143.28 10.48 116.59
N THR A 75 -144.21 11.19 115.95
CA THR A 75 -145.60 10.72 115.75
C THR A 75 -146.16 11.18 114.41
N GLY A 76 -146.54 10.23 113.55
CA GLY A 76 -147.43 10.46 112.40
C GLY A 76 -146.77 10.80 111.05
N ARG A 77 -146.77 9.78 110.17
CA ARG A 77 -146.65 9.82 108.69
C ARG A 77 -145.24 9.77 108.07
N ASP A 78 -145.20 9.00 106.98
CA ASP A 78 -144.25 8.99 105.84
C ASP A 78 -142.77 8.65 106.05
N THR A 79 -142.54 7.38 106.42
CA THR A 79 -141.23 6.69 106.45
C THR A 79 -140.62 6.41 105.05
N ARG A 80 -140.83 7.28 104.06
CA ARG A 80 -140.22 7.19 102.72
C ARG A 80 -139.03 8.14 102.54
N PHE A 81 -139.21 9.44 102.76
CA PHE A 81 -138.19 10.47 102.48
C PHE A 81 -136.80 10.12 103.04
N LEU A 82 -136.71 9.77 104.34
CA LEU A 82 -135.43 9.40 104.98
C LEU A 82 -134.75 8.18 104.35
N ARG A 83 -135.49 7.26 103.72
CA ARG A 83 -134.89 6.12 102.99
C ARG A 83 -134.36 6.54 101.63
N ASP A 84 -135.00 7.49 100.96
CA ASP A 84 -134.55 7.99 99.65
C ASP A 84 -133.35 8.96 99.78
N GLU A 85 -133.23 9.66 100.92
CA GLU A 85 -132.05 10.45 101.29
C GLU A 85 -130.85 9.59 101.68
N ILE A 86 -131.03 8.53 102.47
CA ILE A 86 -129.98 7.52 102.73
C ILE A 86 -129.49 6.92 101.40
N ARG A 87 -130.40 6.52 100.51
CA ARG A 87 -130.07 6.05 99.15
C ARG A 87 -129.34 7.08 98.29
N GLN A 88 -129.45 8.38 98.60
CA GLN A 88 -128.72 9.42 97.87
C GLN A 88 -127.28 9.54 98.38
N LEU A 89 -127.06 9.43 99.69
CA LEU A 89 -125.72 9.36 100.29
C LEU A 89 -125.00 8.06 99.91
N GLU A 90 -125.67 6.91 99.91
CA GLU A 90 -125.13 5.63 99.43
C GLU A 90 -124.63 5.74 97.98
N ARG A 91 -125.41 6.37 97.09
CA ARG A 91 -125.02 6.65 95.69
C ARG A 91 -123.84 7.63 95.58
N GLN A 92 -123.73 8.60 96.47
CA GLN A 92 -122.58 9.52 96.50
C GLN A 92 -121.31 8.82 97.01
N LEU A 93 -121.43 7.90 97.98
CA LEU A 93 -120.31 7.09 98.45
C LEU A 93 -119.83 6.15 97.33
N GLU A 94 -120.74 5.38 96.70
CA GLU A 94 -120.40 4.53 95.56
C GLU A 94 -119.77 5.33 94.40
N GLN A 95 -120.21 6.57 94.16
CA GLN A 95 -119.59 7.42 93.15
C GLN A 95 -118.14 7.80 93.55
N LYS A 96 -117.90 8.14 94.81
CA LYS A 96 -116.55 8.46 95.30
C LYS A 96 -115.62 7.26 95.34
N ASP A 97 -116.13 6.08 95.67
CA ASP A 97 -115.36 4.83 95.61
C ASP A 97 -114.97 4.47 94.16
N ARG A 98 -115.85 4.73 93.19
CA ARG A 98 -115.52 4.58 91.75
C ARG A 98 -114.47 5.60 91.30
N GLU A 99 -114.63 6.88 91.68
CA GLU A 99 -113.67 7.94 91.37
C GLU A 99 -112.28 7.63 91.97
N LEU A 100 -112.21 7.11 93.21
CA LEU A 100 -110.98 6.63 93.82
C LEU A 100 -110.38 5.44 93.06
N ALA A 101 -111.18 4.41 92.75
CA ALA A 101 -110.70 3.23 92.02
C ALA A 101 -110.21 3.54 90.60
N ASP A 102 -110.74 4.59 89.95
CA ASP A 102 -110.23 5.06 88.64
C ASP A 102 -108.97 5.93 88.79
N MET A 103 -108.86 6.76 89.83
CA MET A 103 -107.60 7.46 90.16
C MET A 103 -106.47 6.48 90.53
N GLU A 104 -106.75 5.41 91.28
CA GLU A 104 -105.78 4.36 91.59
C GLU A 104 -105.28 3.66 90.31
N LYS A 105 -106.17 3.38 89.35
CA LYS A 105 -105.78 2.83 88.04
C LYS A 105 -104.91 3.79 87.25
N GLU A 106 -105.17 5.09 87.29
CA GLU A 106 -104.34 6.07 86.57
C GLU A 106 -102.96 6.20 87.19
N VAL A 107 -102.87 6.32 88.52
CA VAL A 107 -101.59 6.28 89.25
C VAL A 107 -100.82 4.98 88.97
N GLU A 108 -101.51 3.86 88.83
CA GLU A 108 -100.89 2.56 88.51
C GLU A 108 -100.44 2.43 87.04
N LYS A 109 -100.96 3.26 86.12
CA LYS A 109 -100.39 3.45 84.77
C LYS A 109 -99.20 4.41 84.82
N GLU A 110 -99.32 5.52 85.54
CA GLU A 110 -98.24 6.52 85.67
C GLU A 110 -96.97 5.90 86.27
N LYS A 111 -97.09 5.04 87.29
CA LYS A 111 -95.96 4.23 87.79
C LYS A 111 -95.27 3.44 86.69
N LYS A 112 -96.03 2.70 85.87
CA LYS A 112 -95.48 1.85 84.80
C LYS A 112 -94.85 2.65 83.67
N ILE A 113 -95.39 3.83 83.38
CA ILE A 113 -94.78 4.79 82.44
C ILE A 113 -93.48 5.34 83.05
N ASN A 114 -93.46 5.67 84.34
CA ASN A 114 -92.28 6.19 85.03
C ASN A 114 -91.17 5.14 85.17
N GLU A 115 -91.51 3.88 85.41
CA GLU A 115 -90.58 2.73 85.36
C GLU A 115 -89.96 2.56 83.96
N GLN A 116 -90.76 2.66 82.89
CA GLN A 116 -90.26 2.63 81.52
C GLN A 116 -89.37 3.82 81.17
N LEU A 117 -89.68 5.02 81.69
CA LEU A 117 -88.84 6.21 81.53
C LEU A 117 -87.53 6.10 82.31
N ALA A 118 -87.54 5.51 83.51
CA ALA A 118 -86.34 5.27 84.31
C ALA A 118 -85.38 4.31 83.60
N LEU A 119 -85.87 3.16 83.12
CA LEU A 119 -85.07 2.21 82.34
C LEU A 119 -84.48 2.85 81.07
N ARG A 120 -85.30 3.61 80.32
CA ARG A 120 -84.83 4.32 79.12
C ARG A 120 -83.78 5.39 79.42
N ASN A 121 -83.84 6.02 80.59
CA ASN A 121 -82.83 6.97 81.02
C ASN A 121 -81.53 6.25 81.44
N GLU A 122 -81.62 5.11 82.12
CA GLU A 122 -80.46 4.26 82.44
C GLU A 122 -79.76 3.75 81.18
N ASP A 123 -80.50 3.30 80.15
CA ASP A 123 -79.94 2.93 78.84
C ASP A 123 -79.20 4.11 78.20
N ALA A 124 -79.81 5.29 78.17
CA ALA A 124 -79.23 6.50 77.57
C ALA A 124 -77.97 7.00 78.34
N GLU A 125 -77.96 6.90 79.67
CA GLU A 125 -76.78 7.22 80.49
C GLU A 125 -75.64 6.21 80.26
N ASN A 126 -75.97 4.91 80.10
CA ASN A 126 -75.01 3.88 79.73
C ASN A 126 -74.40 4.12 78.33
N GLU A 127 -75.18 4.55 77.34
CA GLU A 127 -74.66 4.95 76.03
C GLU A 127 -73.79 6.22 76.11
N ASN A 128 -74.20 7.23 76.87
CA ASN A 128 -73.41 8.45 77.11
C ASN A 128 -72.05 8.10 77.75
N SER A 129 -72.04 7.16 78.70
CA SER A 129 -70.84 6.66 79.38
C SER A 129 -69.87 5.93 78.44
N LYS A 130 -70.37 5.19 77.43
CA LYS A 130 -69.54 4.59 76.37
C LYS A 130 -68.94 5.65 75.46
N LEU A 131 -69.78 6.52 74.89
CA LEU A 131 -69.36 7.58 73.96
C LEU A 131 -68.33 8.53 74.57
N ARG A 132 -68.39 8.81 75.89
CA ARG A 132 -67.37 9.59 76.60
C ARG A 132 -66.00 8.91 76.62
N ARG A 133 -65.95 7.58 76.82
CA ARG A 133 -64.69 6.81 76.82
C ARG A 133 -64.08 6.76 75.43
N GLU A 134 -64.92 6.57 74.40
CA GLU A 134 -64.50 6.60 72.99
C GLU A 134 -63.97 7.98 72.60
N ASN A 135 -64.62 9.07 73.03
CA ASN A 135 -64.14 10.43 72.75
C ASN A 135 -62.78 10.72 73.42
N GLU A 136 -62.57 10.23 74.65
CA GLU A 136 -61.30 10.41 75.35
C GLU A 136 -60.16 9.55 74.76
N GLN A 137 -60.47 8.33 74.30
CA GLN A 137 -59.51 7.52 73.53
C GLN A 137 -59.08 8.25 72.25
N LEU A 138 -60.03 8.73 71.45
CA LEU A 138 -59.73 9.45 70.20
C LEU A 138 -58.93 10.73 70.43
N ARG A 139 -59.09 11.40 71.58
CA ARG A 139 -58.26 12.55 71.97
C ARG A 139 -56.82 12.14 72.28
N GLN A 140 -56.62 11.02 72.98
CA GLN A 140 -55.30 10.47 73.25
C GLN A 140 -54.59 10.07 71.95
N ASP A 141 -55.31 9.38 71.05
CA ASP A 141 -54.80 8.97 69.74
C ASP A 141 -54.31 10.19 68.93
N VAL A 142 -55.10 11.28 68.91
CA VAL A 142 -54.73 12.55 68.25
C VAL A 142 -53.47 13.18 68.86
N VAL A 143 -53.31 13.15 70.19
CA VAL A 143 -52.10 13.66 70.88
C VAL A 143 -50.86 12.84 70.48
N ASP A 144 -50.97 11.52 70.38
CA ASP A 144 -49.84 10.66 70.03
C ASP A 144 -49.51 10.69 68.53
N TYR A 145 -50.50 10.87 67.64
CA TYR A 145 -50.23 11.20 66.24
C TYR A 145 -49.54 12.56 66.08
N GLN A 146 -49.94 13.58 66.84
CA GLN A 146 -49.28 14.89 66.82
C GLN A 146 -47.82 14.79 67.27
N ARG A 147 -47.53 14.02 68.34
CA ARG A 147 -46.17 13.71 68.80
C ARG A 147 -45.33 13.02 67.73
N GLN A 148 -45.89 12.04 67.02
CA GLN A 148 -45.17 11.36 65.92
C GLN A 148 -44.85 12.32 64.77
N ILE A 149 -45.79 13.20 64.40
CA ILE A 149 -45.59 14.21 63.36
C ILE A 149 -44.49 15.20 63.75
N ASP A 150 -44.45 15.67 64.99
CA ASP A 150 -43.45 16.64 65.43
C ASP A 150 -42.05 16.00 65.59
N ALA A 151 -41.97 14.77 66.08
CA ALA A 151 -40.72 13.99 66.08
C ALA A 151 -40.17 13.77 64.64
N GLN A 152 -41.04 13.49 63.67
CA GLN A 152 -40.63 13.41 62.26
C GLN A 152 -40.06 14.73 61.74
N LYS A 153 -40.71 15.87 62.03
CA LYS A 153 -40.19 17.21 61.65
C LYS A 153 -38.80 17.46 62.24
N GLU A 154 -38.57 17.11 63.49
CA GLU A 154 -37.27 17.29 64.16
C GLU A 154 -36.18 16.46 63.47
N THR A 155 -36.44 15.18 63.14
CA THR A 155 -35.46 14.35 62.39
C THR A 155 -35.15 14.89 60.98
N VAL A 156 -36.13 15.50 60.30
CA VAL A 156 -35.91 16.15 58.99
C VAL A 156 -35.09 17.43 59.13
N LEU A 157 -35.30 18.22 60.19
CA LEU A 157 -34.53 19.43 60.46
C LEU A 157 -33.05 19.12 60.76
N SER A 158 -32.76 18.07 61.54
CA SER A 158 -31.38 17.65 61.81
C SER A 158 -30.65 17.21 60.53
N ARG A 159 -31.29 16.39 59.68
CA ARG A 159 -30.73 15.97 58.38
C ARG A 159 -30.41 17.13 57.45
N ARG A 160 -31.15 18.23 57.53
CA ARG A 160 -30.92 19.43 56.70
C ARG A 160 -29.60 20.15 57.00
N GLY A 161 -29.06 19.97 58.21
CA GLY A 161 -27.71 20.43 58.54
C GLY A 161 -26.65 19.61 57.80
N GLU A 162 -26.75 18.28 57.92
CA GLU A 162 -25.87 17.32 57.23
C GLU A 162 -25.89 17.50 55.70
N GLU A 163 -27.07 17.73 55.13
CA GLU A 163 -27.29 18.00 53.70
C GLU A 163 -26.48 19.22 53.18
N SER A 164 -26.29 20.25 54.01
CA SER A 164 -25.46 21.41 53.69
C SER A 164 -23.97 21.05 53.63
N ASP A 165 -23.49 20.24 54.58
CA ASP A 165 -22.09 19.80 54.61
C ASP A 165 -21.79 18.79 53.49
N TYR A 166 -22.71 17.87 53.19
CA TYR A 166 -22.61 17.00 52.02
C TYR A 166 -22.55 17.81 50.72
N ARG A 167 -23.36 18.87 50.58
CA ARG A 167 -23.30 19.77 49.41
C ARG A 167 -21.97 20.53 49.31
N SER A 168 -21.41 20.95 50.44
CA SER A 168 -20.08 21.59 50.52
C SER A 168 -18.95 20.62 50.12
N GLN A 169 -18.98 19.39 50.64
CA GLN A 169 -18.05 18.32 50.28
C GLN A 169 -18.17 17.92 48.80
N LEU A 170 -19.39 17.79 48.28
CA LEU A 170 -19.65 17.51 46.86
C LEU A 170 -19.12 18.64 45.97
N SER A 171 -19.30 19.90 46.35
CA SER A 171 -18.74 21.03 45.60
C SER A 171 -17.21 21.03 45.56
N LYS A 172 -16.55 20.62 46.66
CA LYS A 172 -15.08 20.44 46.69
C LYS A 172 -14.64 19.27 45.81
N LYS A 173 -15.32 18.12 45.91
CA LYS A 173 -15.01 16.94 45.09
C LYS A 173 -15.26 17.19 43.60
N ASN A 174 -16.28 17.97 43.24
CA ASN A 174 -16.49 18.38 41.85
C ASN A 174 -15.38 19.31 41.35
N TYR A 175 -14.85 20.19 42.20
CA TYR A 175 -13.69 21.04 41.84
C TYR A 175 -12.41 20.20 41.67
N GLU A 176 -12.11 19.30 42.62
CA GLU A 176 -11.00 18.35 42.50
C GLU A 176 -11.11 17.47 41.25
N LEU A 177 -12.31 16.99 40.90
CA LEU A 177 -12.56 16.23 39.68
C LEU A 177 -12.31 17.05 38.40
N VAL A 178 -12.66 18.34 38.37
CA VAL A 178 -12.33 19.22 37.23
C VAL A 178 -10.80 19.38 37.12
N GLN A 179 -10.09 19.61 38.24
CA GLN A 179 -8.62 19.68 38.21
C GLN A 179 -7.98 18.39 37.71
N TYR A 180 -8.47 17.21 38.11
CA TYR A 180 -7.98 15.95 37.58
C TYR A 180 -8.31 15.74 36.10
N LEU A 181 -9.43 16.27 35.59
CA LEU A 181 -9.74 16.23 34.15
C LEU A 181 -8.81 17.15 33.35
N ASP A 182 -8.52 18.35 33.85
CA ASP A 182 -7.55 19.29 33.25
C ASP A 182 -6.13 18.70 33.25
N GLU A 183 -5.71 18.06 34.35
CA GLU A 183 -4.43 17.34 34.46
C GLU A 183 -4.36 16.14 33.50
N ILE A 184 -5.44 15.35 33.39
CA ILE A 184 -5.52 14.24 32.44
C ILE A 184 -5.42 14.76 31.00
N GLN A 185 -6.13 15.84 30.63
CA GLN A 185 -6.02 16.43 29.30
C GLN A 185 -4.58 16.91 29.02
N GLY A 186 -3.97 17.64 29.95
CA GLY A 186 -2.60 18.13 29.81
C GLY A 186 -1.57 17.00 29.64
N LEU A 187 -1.76 15.88 30.35
CA LEU A 187 -0.95 14.66 30.19
C LEU A 187 -1.23 13.93 28.86
N THR A 188 -2.48 13.89 28.39
CA THR A 188 -2.84 13.33 27.09
C THR A 188 -2.19 14.13 25.96
N GLU A 189 -2.34 15.46 25.96
CA GLU A 189 -1.68 16.33 24.97
C GLU A 189 -0.15 16.23 25.01
N ALA A 190 0.44 16.02 26.19
CA ALA A 190 1.88 15.81 26.34
C ALA A 190 2.33 14.46 25.74
N ASN A 191 1.54 13.39 25.96
CA ASN A 191 1.78 12.07 25.37
C ASN A 191 1.64 12.11 23.84
N GLU A 192 0.62 12.78 23.30
CA GLU A 192 0.45 12.98 21.84
C GLU A 192 1.65 13.69 21.21
N LYS A 193 2.17 14.75 21.87
CA LYS A 193 3.36 15.49 21.42
C LYS A 193 4.63 14.61 21.47
N LEU A 194 4.78 13.78 22.51
CA LEU A 194 5.88 12.81 22.61
C LEU A 194 5.73 11.66 21.59
N GLU A 195 4.52 11.21 21.28
CA GLU A 195 4.28 10.18 20.29
C GLU A 195 4.58 10.69 18.87
N ALA A 196 4.15 11.92 18.53
CA ALA A 196 4.53 12.57 17.28
C ALA A 196 6.05 12.72 17.14
N GLN A 197 6.76 13.14 18.19
CA GLN A 197 8.24 13.19 18.19
C GLN A 197 8.88 11.80 18.05
N ASN A 198 8.30 10.75 18.63
CA ASN A 198 8.77 9.38 18.44
C ASN A 198 8.54 8.88 17.01
N GLN A 199 7.43 9.24 16.37
CA GLN A 199 7.15 8.92 14.97
C GLN A 199 8.12 9.67 14.03
N GLU A 200 8.38 10.96 14.28
CA GLU A 200 9.38 11.75 13.54
C GLU A 200 10.79 11.17 13.68
N MET A 201 11.23 10.85 14.91
CA MET A 201 12.54 10.22 15.13
C MET A 201 12.67 8.84 14.47
N ARG A 202 11.60 8.02 14.46
CA ARG A 202 11.58 6.74 13.73
C ARG A 202 11.72 6.96 12.24
N LYS A 203 10.92 7.84 11.66
CA LYS A 203 11.00 8.18 10.23
C LYS A 203 12.40 8.65 9.83
N ASN A 204 13.01 9.55 10.60
CA ASN A 204 14.36 10.07 10.31
C ASN A 204 15.42 8.96 10.40
N LEU A 205 15.25 7.98 11.29
CA LEU A 205 16.12 6.80 11.37
C LEU A 205 15.88 5.83 10.19
N GLU A 206 14.63 5.62 9.77
CA GLU A 206 14.27 4.81 8.61
C GLU A 206 14.81 5.41 7.29
N GLU A 207 14.70 6.73 7.12
CA GLU A 207 15.31 7.46 6.00
C GLU A 207 16.84 7.33 6.00
N SER A 208 17.48 7.49 7.17
CA SER A 208 18.93 7.30 7.31
C SER A 208 19.39 5.86 7.04
N VAL A 209 18.60 4.85 7.42
CA VAL A 209 18.85 3.44 7.07
C VAL A 209 18.74 3.23 5.55
N GLN A 210 17.71 3.77 4.90
CA GLN A 210 17.58 3.69 3.44
C GLN A 210 18.74 4.40 2.69
N GLU A 211 19.28 5.49 3.24
CA GLU A 211 20.50 6.13 2.70
C GLU A 211 21.74 5.24 2.87
N MET A 212 21.92 4.60 4.03
CA MET A 212 23.00 3.62 4.25
C MET A 212 22.88 2.39 3.35
N GLU A 213 21.67 1.91 3.08
CA GLU A 213 21.43 0.82 2.11
C GLU A 213 21.80 1.25 0.69
N LYS A 214 21.36 2.44 0.24
CA LYS A 214 21.73 3.00 -1.08
C LYS A 214 23.25 3.14 -1.23
N MET A 215 23.93 3.69 -0.23
CA MET A 215 25.41 3.80 -0.23
C MET A 215 26.10 2.43 -0.22
N THR A 216 25.53 1.44 0.45
CA THR A 216 26.05 0.06 0.45
C THR A 216 25.90 -0.59 -0.93
N ASP A 217 24.77 -0.38 -1.60
CA ASP A 217 24.52 -0.81 -2.97
C ASP A 217 25.45 -0.14 -3.99
N GLU A 218 25.69 1.16 -3.85
CA GLU A 218 26.66 1.90 -4.66
C GLU A 218 28.10 1.43 -4.42
N TYR A 219 28.48 1.18 -3.16
CA TYR A 219 29.77 0.58 -2.81
C TYR A 219 29.94 -0.82 -3.43
N ASN A 220 28.89 -1.65 -3.40
CA ASN A 220 28.91 -2.98 -4.02
C ASN A 220 29.01 -2.90 -5.56
N LYS A 221 28.32 -1.97 -6.21
CA LYS A 221 28.46 -1.69 -7.66
C LYS A 221 29.88 -1.23 -8.00
N MET A 222 30.43 -0.27 -7.25
CA MET A 222 31.80 0.23 -7.42
C MET A 222 32.82 -0.89 -7.24
N LYS A 223 32.67 -1.73 -6.21
CA LYS A 223 33.51 -2.90 -5.96
C LYS A 223 33.50 -3.90 -7.12
N LEU A 224 32.35 -4.15 -7.73
CA LEU A 224 32.25 -4.99 -8.93
C LEU A 224 32.96 -4.36 -10.14
N ILE A 225 32.81 -3.05 -10.35
CA ILE A 225 33.49 -2.31 -11.43
C ILE A 225 35.03 -2.35 -11.24
N VAL A 226 35.52 -2.18 -10.01
CA VAL A 226 36.95 -2.31 -9.69
C VAL A 226 37.43 -3.73 -9.98
N GLN A 227 36.72 -4.77 -9.55
CA GLN A 227 37.07 -6.17 -9.85
C GLN A 227 37.09 -6.47 -11.36
N GLN A 228 36.16 -5.91 -12.14
CA GLN A 228 36.16 -6.02 -13.60
C GLN A 228 37.35 -5.27 -14.22
N SER A 229 37.67 -4.07 -13.72
CA SER A 229 38.84 -3.29 -14.14
C SER A 229 40.15 -4.02 -13.84
N ASP A 230 40.28 -4.67 -12.69
CA ASP A 230 41.47 -5.45 -12.31
C ASP A 230 41.65 -6.66 -13.25
N LEU A 231 40.57 -7.38 -13.58
CA LEU A 231 40.60 -8.49 -14.55
C LEU A 231 41.04 -8.04 -15.95
N VAL A 232 40.54 -6.88 -16.41
CA VAL A 232 40.94 -6.28 -17.70
C VAL A 232 42.40 -5.79 -17.65
N MET A 233 42.82 -5.17 -16.56
CA MET A 233 44.21 -4.74 -16.35
C MET A 233 45.20 -5.91 -16.34
N ASP A 234 44.85 -7.03 -15.71
CA ASP A 234 45.69 -8.24 -15.73
C ASP A 234 45.71 -8.93 -17.10
N GLN A 235 44.63 -8.83 -17.89
CA GLN A 235 44.62 -9.31 -19.27
C GLN A 235 45.54 -8.46 -20.16
N ILE A 236 45.40 -7.13 -20.12
CA ILE A 236 46.28 -6.18 -20.82
C ILE A 236 47.75 -6.36 -20.38
N ARG A 237 48.00 -6.65 -19.10
CA ARG A 237 49.33 -6.94 -18.57
C ARG A 237 49.93 -8.22 -19.19
N LYS A 238 49.16 -9.30 -19.33
CA LYS A 238 49.60 -10.54 -19.99
C LYS A 238 49.92 -10.31 -21.46
N GLU A 239 49.03 -9.66 -22.20
CA GLU A 239 49.21 -9.32 -23.61
C GLU A 239 50.45 -8.44 -23.81
N LYS A 240 50.67 -7.44 -22.94
CA LYS A 240 51.86 -6.60 -22.96
C LYS A 240 53.16 -7.38 -22.77
N GLU A 241 53.22 -8.36 -21.87
CA GLU A 241 54.40 -9.21 -21.72
C GLU A 241 54.56 -10.20 -22.89
N GLN A 242 53.47 -10.69 -23.50
CA GLN A 242 53.53 -11.49 -24.74
C GLN A 242 54.12 -10.69 -25.92
N TYR A 243 53.64 -9.46 -26.15
CA TYR A 243 54.19 -8.60 -27.20
C TYR A 243 55.65 -8.19 -26.93
N LYS A 244 56.04 -7.98 -25.67
CA LYS A 244 57.44 -7.78 -25.30
C LYS A 244 58.32 -8.98 -25.64
N LEU A 245 57.85 -10.20 -25.35
CA LEU A 245 58.59 -11.43 -25.69
C LEU A 245 58.75 -11.55 -27.20
N GLN A 246 57.69 -11.35 -27.98
CA GLN A 246 57.77 -11.33 -29.45
C GLN A 246 58.76 -10.27 -29.98
N VAL A 247 58.73 -9.04 -29.42
CA VAL A 247 59.69 -7.99 -29.78
C VAL A 247 61.13 -8.39 -29.40
N HIS A 248 61.32 -9.05 -28.26
CA HIS A 248 62.63 -9.55 -27.83
C HIS A 248 63.15 -10.66 -28.77
N GLU A 249 62.32 -11.65 -29.09
CA GLU A 249 62.62 -12.74 -30.01
C GLU A 249 62.97 -12.22 -31.41
N LEU A 250 62.18 -11.28 -31.95
CA LEU A 250 62.47 -10.63 -33.23
C LEU A 250 63.75 -9.78 -33.18
N THR A 251 64.05 -9.14 -32.05
CA THR A 251 65.31 -8.39 -31.85
C THR A 251 66.52 -9.33 -31.81
N GLU A 252 66.39 -10.52 -31.21
CA GLU A 252 67.45 -11.54 -31.21
C GLU A 252 67.64 -12.19 -32.57
N GLN A 253 66.56 -12.47 -33.31
CA GLN A 253 66.63 -12.94 -34.70
C GLN A 253 67.33 -11.92 -35.60
N LEU A 254 67.04 -10.62 -35.44
CA LEU A 254 67.67 -9.55 -36.21
C LEU A 254 69.16 -9.38 -35.84
N LYS A 255 69.53 -9.51 -34.56
CA LYS A 255 70.95 -9.56 -34.15
C LYS A 255 71.67 -10.75 -34.77
N ALA A 256 71.11 -11.95 -34.66
CA ALA A 256 71.70 -13.16 -35.24
C ALA A 256 71.89 -13.04 -36.77
N LYS A 257 70.99 -12.35 -37.47
CA LYS A 257 71.17 -12.05 -38.91
C LYS A 257 72.29 -11.05 -39.19
N ASN A 258 72.42 -9.99 -38.39
CA ASN A 258 73.56 -9.08 -38.51
C ASN A 258 74.90 -9.81 -38.21
N GLU A 259 74.90 -10.72 -37.23
CA GLU A 259 76.06 -11.57 -36.90
C GLU A 259 76.38 -12.64 -37.97
N GLU A 260 75.39 -13.02 -38.81
CA GLU A 260 75.61 -13.81 -40.04
C GLU A 260 76.15 -12.96 -41.21
N ASP A 261 75.83 -11.67 -41.28
CA ASP A 261 76.32 -10.74 -42.31
C ASP A 261 77.78 -10.28 -42.04
N ASP A 262 78.20 -10.18 -40.78
CA ASP A 262 79.58 -9.82 -40.39
C ASP A 262 80.68 -10.67 -41.10
N PRO A 263 80.64 -12.03 -41.13
CA PRO A 263 81.63 -12.83 -41.86
C PRO A 263 81.54 -12.68 -43.38
N LEU A 264 80.36 -12.37 -43.93
CA LEU A 264 80.22 -12.03 -45.37
C LEU A 264 80.93 -10.71 -45.66
N MET A 265 80.69 -9.67 -44.84
CA MET A 265 81.35 -8.38 -44.94
C MET A 265 82.87 -8.49 -44.73
N ALA A 266 83.33 -9.35 -43.83
CA ALA A 266 84.75 -9.65 -43.66
C ALA A 266 85.37 -10.28 -44.93
N ALA A 267 84.74 -11.30 -45.52
CA ALA A 267 85.21 -11.94 -46.73
C ALA A 267 85.18 -11.01 -47.96
N VAL A 268 84.18 -10.13 -48.07
CA VAL A 268 84.12 -9.09 -49.11
C VAL A 268 85.26 -8.07 -48.91
N ASN A 269 85.52 -7.61 -47.68
CA ASN A 269 86.64 -6.72 -47.39
C ASN A 269 87.99 -7.38 -47.71
N GLU A 270 88.20 -8.66 -47.35
CA GLU A 270 89.41 -9.41 -47.70
C GLU A 270 89.63 -9.46 -49.22
N LYS A 271 88.57 -9.74 -50.00
CA LYS A 271 88.63 -9.73 -51.47
C LYS A 271 88.87 -8.33 -52.05
N VAL A 272 88.37 -7.27 -51.41
CA VAL A 272 88.66 -5.88 -51.79
C VAL A 272 90.13 -5.52 -51.51
N GLU A 273 90.72 -5.95 -50.40
CA GLU A 273 92.15 -5.75 -50.13
C GLU A 273 93.05 -6.60 -51.05
N GLU A 274 92.67 -7.84 -51.38
CA GLU A 274 93.34 -8.63 -52.43
C GLU A 274 93.36 -7.87 -53.77
N TRP A 275 92.21 -7.34 -54.21
CA TRP A 275 92.12 -6.60 -55.47
C TRP A 275 92.88 -5.27 -55.43
N LYS A 276 92.93 -4.57 -54.30
CA LYS A 276 93.80 -3.40 -54.11
C LYS A 276 95.28 -3.76 -54.22
N GLY A 277 95.71 -4.85 -53.58
CA GLY A 277 97.10 -5.33 -53.65
C GLY A 277 97.51 -5.75 -55.06
N ILE A 278 96.60 -6.40 -55.81
CA ILE A 278 96.80 -6.71 -57.24
C ILE A 278 96.88 -5.43 -58.06
N LEU A 279 96.00 -4.45 -57.82
CA LEU A 279 95.99 -3.17 -58.53
C LEU A 279 97.30 -2.40 -58.30
N THR A 280 97.75 -2.23 -57.06
CA THR A 280 99.03 -1.57 -56.76
C THR A 280 100.20 -2.31 -57.39
N SER A 281 100.22 -3.66 -57.35
CA SER A 281 101.26 -4.45 -58.03
C SER A 281 101.24 -4.26 -59.56
N LYS A 282 100.10 -3.94 -60.17
CA LYS A 282 100.01 -3.62 -61.60
C LYS A 282 100.36 -2.18 -61.91
N ASP A 283 100.07 -1.23 -61.03
CA ASP A 283 100.57 0.15 -61.15
C ASP A 283 102.11 0.17 -61.03
N ASP A 284 102.70 -0.62 -60.13
CA ASP A 284 104.15 -0.80 -60.01
C ASP A 284 104.76 -1.41 -61.28
N GLU A 285 104.20 -2.51 -61.82
CA GLU A 285 104.62 -3.07 -63.12
C GLU A 285 104.53 -2.02 -64.25
N ILE A 286 103.44 -1.24 -64.30
CA ILE A 286 103.25 -0.17 -65.28
C ILE A 286 104.32 0.91 -65.13
N ILE A 287 104.71 1.28 -63.90
CA ILE A 287 105.79 2.22 -63.63
C ILE A 287 107.14 1.66 -64.10
N GLU A 288 107.46 0.39 -63.84
CA GLU A 288 108.68 -0.27 -64.34
C GLU A 288 108.72 -0.27 -65.88
N TYR A 289 107.62 -0.66 -66.55
CA TYR A 289 107.54 -0.63 -68.01
C TYR A 289 107.66 0.79 -68.58
N GLN A 290 107.10 1.81 -67.91
CA GLN A 290 107.29 3.21 -68.29
C GLN A 290 108.76 3.66 -68.17
N GLN A 291 109.44 3.33 -67.07
CA GLN A 291 110.87 3.63 -66.87
C GLN A 291 111.75 2.90 -67.90
N MET A 292 111.42 1.65 -68.23
CA MET A 292 112.12 0.88 -69.25
C MET A 292 111.93 1.48 -70.64
N LEU A 293 110.70 1.90 -70.99
CA LEU A 293 110.39 2.58 -72.25
C LEU A 293 111.10 3.95 -72.36
N LEU A 294 111.21 4.71 -71.28
CA LEU A 294 111.99 5.95 -71.25
C LEU A 294 113.48 5.65 -71.49
N THR A 295 114.04 4.71 -70.73
CA THR A 295 115.44 4.27 -70.87
C THR A 295 115.78 3.78 -72.29
N LEU A 296 114.86 3.06 -72.93
CA LEU A 296 115.02 2.60 -74.31
C LEU A 296 114.91 3.74 -75.33
N LYS A 297 114.00 4.71 -75.14
CA LYS A 297 113.91 5.93 -75.97
C LYS A 297 115.16 6.80 -75.84
N GLU A 298 115.73 6.91 -74.65
CA GLU A 298 117.00 7.63 -74.42
C GLU A 298 118.18 6.91 -75.07
N LYS A 299 118.30 5.60 -74.91
CA LYS A 299 119.32 4.79 -75.62
C LYS A 299 119.20 4.90 -77.14
N LEU A 300 117.98 4.88 -77.68
CA LEU A 300 117.72 5.10 -79.11
C LEU A 300 118.13 6.50 -79.56
N LYS A 301 117.82 7.54 -78.76
CA LYS A 301 118.23 8.92 -79.04
C LYS A 301 119.75 9.10 -79.00
N MET A 302 120.45 8.47 -78.06
CA MET A 302 121.90 8.47 -78.01
C MET A 302 122.52 7.72 -79.20
N ALA A 303 122.00 6.54 -79.55
CA ALA A 303 122.45 5.80 -80.73
C ALA A 303 122.21 6.56 -82.04
N GLN A 304 121.10 7.32 -82.15
CA GLN A 304 120.86 8.22 -83.28
C GLN A 304 121.90 9.36 -83.31
N LEU A 305 122.17 10.01 -82.17
CA LEU A 305 123.19 11.07 -82.10
C LEU A 305 124.60 10.57 -82.44
N ASP A 306 124.97 9.36 -82.04
CA ASP A 306 126.25 8.76 -82.44
C ASP A 306 126.25 8.32 -83.92
N ALA A 307 125.13 7.87 -84.48
CA ALA A 307 125.01 7.61 -85.92
C ALA A 307 125.11 8.89 -86.76
N ASP A 308 124.42 9.96 -86.35
CA ASP A 308 124.48 11.29 -86.98
C ASP A 308 125.90 11.86 -86.88
N LYS A 309 126.56 11.74 -85.72
CA LYS A 309 127.96 12.12 -85.51
C LYS A 309 128.93 11.33 -86.39
N ASN A 310 128.74 10.02 -86.53
CA ASN A 310 129.54 9.20 -87.44
C ASN A 310 129.30 9.56 -88.92
N SER A 311 128.06 9.91 -89.29
CA SER A 311 127.74 10.44 -90.62
C SER A 311 128.42 11.78 -90.86
N VAL A 312 128.38 12.70 -89.90
CA VAL A 312 129.09 14.00 -89.96
C VAL A 312 130.60 13.80 -90.04
N MET A 313 131.19 12.86 -89.29
CA MET A 313 132.61 12.54 -89.38
C MET A 313 132.98 11.95 -90.76
N SER A 314 132.15 11.06 -91.31
CA SER A 314 132.35 10.51 -92.66
C SER A 314 132.23 11.59 -93.74
N LEU A 315 131.26 12.51 -93.63
CA LEU A 315 131.13 13.68 -94.49
C LEU A 315 132.33 14.64 -94.33
N GLN A 316 132.82 14.86 -93.12
CA GLN A 316 133.98 15.73 -92.85
C GLN A 316 135.28 15.13 -93.39
N GLN A 317 135.48 13.81 -93.29
CA GLN A 317 136.57 13.11 -93.97
C GLN A 317 136.41 13.21 -95.49
N GLY A 318 135.20 12.98 -96.02
CA GLY A 318 134.91 13.14 -97.45
C GLY A 318 135.19 14.56 -97.95
N VAL A 319 134.91 15.59 -97.14
CA VAL A 319 135.30 16.98 -97.42
C VAL A 319 136.82 17.14 -97.41
N GLN A 320 137.55 16.59 -96.44
CA GLN A 320 139.03 16.60 -96.43
C GLN A 320 139.65 15.89 -97.66
N GLU A 321 139.09 14.76 -98.07
CA GLU A 321 139.49 14.03 -99.29
C GLU A 321 139.18 14.86 -100.55
N ARG A 322 138.08 15.62 -100.56
CA ARG A 322 137.73 16.53 -101.66
C ARG A 322 138.56 17.80 -101.67
N ASP A 323 138.92 18.36 -100.51
CA ASP A 323 139.80 19.52 -100.38
C ASP A 323 141.24 19.18 -100.77
N SER A 324 141.71 17.97 -100.44
CA SER A 324 143.01 17.48 -100.90
C SER A 324 143.02 17.14 -102.40
N GLN A 325 141.93 16.57 -102.94
CA GLN A 325 141.72 16.50 -104.40
C GLN A 325 141.70 17.90 -105.05
N ILE A 326 141.05 18.89 -104.45
CA ILE A 326 141.00 20.27 -104.96
C ILE A 326 142.38 20.91 -104.93
N LYS A 327 143.19 20.71 -103.87
CA LYS A 327 144.59 21.16 -103.83
C LYS A 327 145.41 20.53 -104.95
N LEU A 328 145.35 19.21 -105.09
CA LEU A 328 146.11 18.48 -106.11
C LEU A 328 145.66 18.84 -107.53
N LEU A 329 144.36 19.09 -107.75
CA LEU A 329 143.81 19.64 -108.98
C LEU A 329 144.20 21.11 -109.21
N THR A 330 144.38 21.91 -108.15
CA THR A 330 144.84 23.30 -108.25
C THR A 330 146.32 23.34 -108.62
N GLU A 331 147.15 22.49 -108.01
CA GLU A 331 148.56 22.29 -108.38
C GLU A 331 148.68 21.77 -109.82
N GLN A 332 147.83 20.81 -110.22
CA GLN A 332 147.72 20.36 -111.61
C GLN A 332 147.25 21.49 -112.55
N VAL A 333 146.30 22.34 -112.16
CA VAL A 333 145.89 23.50 -112.97
C VAL A 333 147.00 24.56 -113.07
N GLU A 334 147.80 24.77 -112.03
CA GLU A 334 148.95 25.67 -112.10
C GLU A 334 150.08 25.10 -112.98
N GLN A 335 150.32 23.78 -112.93
CA GLN A 335 151.19 23.06 -113.86
C GLN A 335 150.63 23.14 -115.29
N TYR A 336 149.34 22.83 -115.50
CA TYR A 336 148.67 22.94 -116.79
C TYR A 336 148.56 24.37 -117.30
N THR A 337 148.65 25.41 -116.46
CA THR A 337 148.74 26.80 -116.94
C THR A 337 150.13 27.06 -117.53
N LYS A 338 151.19 26.61 -116.85
CA LYS A 338 152.59 26.67 -117.34
C LYS A 338 152.84 25.74 -118.54
N GLU A 339 152.05 24.67 -118.66
CA GLU A 339 152.01 23.84 -119.86
C GLU A 339 151.07 24.41 -120.93
N MET A 340 150.02 25.19 -120.61
CA MET A 340 149.14 25.83 -121.60
C MET A 340 149.86 26.94 -122.37
N GLU A 341 150.80 27.66 -121.74
CA GLU A 341 151.71 28.57 -122.45
C GLU A 341 152.61 27.83 -123.45
N LYS A 342 153.01 26.58 -123.16
CA LYS A 342 153.76 25.72 -124.10
C LYS A 342 152.85 25.03 -125.12
N ASN A 343 151.64 24.67 -124.71
CA ASN A 343 150.67 23.94 -125.51
C ASN A 343 149.85 24.86 -126.42
N ALA A 344 149.92 26.17 -126.27
CA ALA A 344 149.55 27.12 -127.32
C ALA A 344 150.39 26.94 -128.61
N LEU A 345 151.55 26.28 -128.54
CA LEU A 345 152.39 25.87 -129.68
C LEU A 345 152.25 24.37 -130.04
N ILE A 346 151.36 23.62 -129.37
CA ILE A 346 151.23 22.15 -129.54
C ILE A 346 149.76 21.71 -129.75
N ILE A 347 148.76 22.48 -129.33
CA ILE A 347 147.31 22.22 -129.55
C ILE A 347 146.82 22.90 -130.85
N GLU A 348 147.73 23.17 -131.80
CA GLU A 348 147.37 23.11 -133.22
C GLU A 348 147.40 21.65 -133.72
N ASP A 349 148.20 20.78 -133.09
CA ASP A 349 148.18 19.33 -133.27
C ASP A 349 147.18 18.63 -132.31
N LEU A 350 146.39 17.70 -132.87
CA LEU A 350 145.67 16.61 -132.17
C LEU A 350 144.73 17.04 -130.98
N LYS A 351 143.43 17.35 -131.14
CA LYS A 351 142.36 16.83 -132.01
C LYS A 351 141.89 15.37 -131.67
N ARG A 352 140.89 15.24 -130.76
CA ARG A 352 140.05 14.05 -130.40
C ARG A 352 140.68 13.08 -129.36
N GLU A 353 140.01 12.30 -128.46
CA GLU A 353 138.59 12.03 -128.00
C GLU A 353 138.63 11.12 -126.70
N LEU A 354 137.62 10.69 -125.89
CA LEU A 354 136.13 10.78 -125.80
C LEU A 354 135.55 10.76 -124.31
N GLN A 355 134.75 9.76 -123.86
CA GLN A 355 133.87 9.70 -122.63
C GLN A 355 133.66 8.21 -122.16
N LYS A 356 132.87 7.68 -121.17
CA LYS A 356 131.67 7.96 -120.27
C LYS A 356 131.54 6.79 -119.21
N GLY A 357 130.63 6.61 -118.22
CA GLY A 357 129.58 7.40 -117.50
C GLY A 357 128.33 6.61 -116.94
N LYS A 358 127.96 6.71 -115.64
CA LYS A 358 126.74 6.19 -114.88
C LYS A 358 126.74 4.70 -114.39
N GLY A 359 125.85 4.14 -113.52
CA GLY A 359 124.52 4.54 -112.93
C GLY A 359 124.08 3.81 -111.59
N GLN A 360 122.77 3.57 -111.30
CA GLN A 360 122.18 3.15 -109.98
C GLN A 360 120.80 2.36 -109.99
N SER A 361 120.27 1.98 -108.79
CA SER A 361 118.89 1.51 -108.37
C SER A 361 118.62 -0.03 -108.32
N SER A 362 117.59 -0.62 -107.64
CA SER A 362 116.34 -0.13 -106.96
C SER A 362 115.84 -1.02 -105.76
N GLN A 363 114.53 -1.09 -105.41
CA GLN A 363 113.93 -1.52 -104.09
C GLN A 363 112.49 -2.16 -104.17
N GLN A 364 112.08 -3.07 -103.25
CA GLN A 364 110.65 -3.48 -103.04
C GLN A 364 110.33 -4.26 -101.71
N ASP A 365 109.27 -3.88 -100.94
CA ASP A 365 108.33 -4.74 -100.14
C ASP A 365 107.43 -3.93 -99.16
N TYR A 366 106.11 -4.18 -99.07
CA TYR A 366 105.19 -3.52 -98.09
C TYR A 366 103.78 -4.14 -97.87
N ILE A 367 103.26 -4.98 -98.77
CA ILE A 367 101.79 -5.15 -98.94
C ILE A 367 101.09 -6.05 -97.90
N GLY A 368 101.79 -6.95 -97.21
CA GLY A 368 101.17 -8.01 -96.40
C GLY A 368 100.45 -7.56 -95.10
N GLU A 369 100.98 -6.59 -94.37
CA GLU A 369 100.50 -6.28 -93.00
C GLU A 369 99.08 -5.69 -92.91
N MET A 370 98.59 -5.09 -94.00
CA MET A 370 97.30 -4.41 -94.02
C MET A 370 96.11 -5.35 -93.78
N GLN A 371 96.18 -6.59 -94.27
CA GLN A 371 95.02 -7.49 -94.29
C GLN A 371 94.71 -8.09 -92.90
N GLY A 372 95.74 -8.41 -92.10
CA GLY A 372 95.55 -8.99 -90.77
C GLY A 372 94.91 -8.04 -89.75
N LYS A 373 95.17 -6.72 -89.86
CA LYS A 373 94.62 -5.69 -88.95
C LYS A 373 93.11 -5.48 -89.16
N LEU A 374 92.61 -5.70 -90.38
CA LEU A 374 91.21 -5.50 -90.75
C LEU A 374 90.30 -6.56 -90.12
N LEU A 375 90.70 -7.83 -90.21
CA LEU A 375 89.95 -8.99 -89.69
C LEU A 375 89.78 -8.96 -88.16
N MET A 376 90.80 -8.49 -87.44
CA MET A 376 90.78 -8.31 -85.97
C MET A 376 89.87 -7.18 -85.49
N LEU A 377 89.56 -6.20 -86.33
CA LEU A 377 88.60 -5.13 -86.01
C LEU A 377 87.17 -5.62 -86.22
N GLU A 378 86.90 -6.34 -87.32
CA GLU A 378 85.56 -6.85 -87.65
C GLU A 378 84.99 -7.77 -86.55
N GLN A 379 85.83 -8.61 -85.93
CA GLN A 379 85.41 -9.44 -84.80
C GLN A 379 85.05 -8.62 -83.54
N LYS A 380 85.76 -7.51 -83.29
CA LYS A 380 85.48 -6.64 -82.13
C LYS A 380 84.20 -5.84 -82.30
N THR A 381 83.87 -5.41 -83.51
CA THR A 381 82.60 -4.74 -83.81
C THR A 381 81.42 -5.65 -83.49
N LYS A 382 81.47 -6.93 -83.91
CA LYS A 382 80.38 -7.89 -83.72
C LYS A 382 80.08 -8.23 -82.26
N GLU A 383 81.09 -8.33 -81.39
CA GLU A 383 80.81 -8.51 -79.95
C GLU A 383 80.29 -7.22 -79.30
N ALA A 384 80.74 -6.04 -79.75
CA ALA A 384 80.20 -4.77 -79.27
C ALA A 384 78.71 -4.58 -79.67
N GLU A 385 78.34 -4.97 -80.88
CA GLU A 385 76.94 -5.02 -81.34
C GLU A 385 76.10 -5.95 -80.44
N ARG A 386 76.60 -7.17 -80.17
CA ARG A 386 75.90 -8.16 -79.33
C ARG A 386 75.71 -7.70 -77.87
N VAL A 387 76.65 -6.93 -77.33
CA VAL A 387 76.54 -6.32 -75.99
C VAL A 387 75.55 -5.15 -75.99
N ALA A 388 75.51 -4.35 -77.07
CA ALA A 388 74.54 -3.26 -77.22
C ALA A 388 73.10 -3.79 -77.33
N GLU A 389 72.85 -4.85 -78.11
CA GLU A 389 71.53 -5.49 -78.21
C GLU A 389 70.98 -5.95 -76.86
N LEU A 390 71.84 -6.53 -76.01
CA LEU A 390 71.46 -6.97 -74.66
C LEU A 390 71.16 -5.80 -73.72
N ALA A 391 71.93 -4.71 -73.81
CA ALA A 391 71.67 -3.49 -73.04
C ALA A 391 70.38 -2.77 -73.47
N GLU A 392 70.09 -2.73 -74.79
CA GLU A 392 68.82 -2.21 -75.28
C GLU A 392 67.62 -3.08 -74.85
N ALA A 393 67.78 -4.39 -74.73
CA ALA A 393 66.71 -5.28 -74.29
C ALA A 393 66.30 -5.02 -72.83
N ASP A 394 67.26 -4.97 -71.89
CA ASP A 394 66.97 -4.67 -70.47
C ASP A 394 66.42 -3.25 -70.30
N ALA A 395 66.98 -2.26 -71.00
CA ALA A 395 66.46 -0.88 -70.98
C ALA A 395 64.99 -0.80 -71.39
N ARG A 396 64.59 -1.49 -72.47
CA ARG A 396 63.19 -1.56 -72.93
C ARG A 396 62.26 -2.29 -71.95
N GLU A 397 62.78 -3.24 -71.17
CA GLU A 397 62.02 -3.89 -70.10
C GLU A 397 61.82 -2.95 -68.90
N LYS A 398 62.85 -2.20 -68.47
CA LYS A 398 62.72 -1.18 -67.41
C LYS A 398 61.79 -0.03 -67.80
N ASP A 399 61.85 0.46 -69.03
CA ASP A 399 60.93 1.48 -69.53
C ASP A 399 59.47 1.01 -69.48
N LYS A 400 59.21 -0.27 -69.78
CA LYS A 400 57.87 -0.86 -69.69
C LYS A 400 57.36 -0.93 -68.25
N ASP A 401 58.19 -1.41 -67.31
CA ASP A 401 57.84 -1.45 -65.88
C ASP A 401 57.61 -0.04 -65.32
N LEU A 402 58.41 0.94 -65.77
CA LEU A 402 58.23 2.36 -65.43
C LEU A 402 56.90 2.92 -65.99
N ILE A 403 56.53 2.59 -67.22
CA ILE A 403 55.24 2.97 -67.80
C ILE A 403 54.06 2.37 -67.03
N ASP A 404 54.11 1.08 -66.67
CA ASP A 404 53.03 0.42 -65.94
C ASP A 404 52.91 0.90 -64.49
N THR A 405 54.02 1.27 -63.83
CA THR A 405 54.00 1.89 -62.49
C THR A 405 53.54 3.34 -62.53
N LEU A 406 53.99 4.15 -63.50
CA LEU A 406 53.47 5.51 -63.74
C LEU A 406 52.01 5.54 -64.20
N LYS A 407 51.49 4.43 -64.73
CA LYS A 407 50.06 4.27 -65.01
C LYS A 407 49.28 4.03 -63.72
N ARG A 408 49.66 3.03 -62.91
CA ARG A 408 49.04 2.78 -61.60
C ARG A 408 49.08 4.02 -60.70
N MET A 409 50.20 4.74 -60.67
CA MET A 409 50.33 6.01 -59.95
C MET A 409 49.27 7.02 -60.38
N ARG A 410 49.09 7.24 -61.70
CA ARG A 410 48.02 8.11 -62.22
C ARG A 410 46.62 7.59 -61.93
N ASP A 411 46.39 6.28 -61.94
CA ASP A 411 45.08 5.70 -61.61
C ASP A 411 44.72 5.90 -60.12
N TYR A 412 45.73 5.97 -59.23
CA TYR A 412 45.58 6.42 -57.83
C TYR A 412 45.43 7.95 -57.71
N GLU A 413 46.27 8.76 -58.38
CA GLU A 413 46.22 10.23 -58.35
C GLU A 413 44.90 10.80 -58.91
N ALA A 414 44.35 10.16 -59.94
CA ALA A 414 43.03 10.47 -60.50
C ALA A 414 41.87 10.01 -59.59
N GLY A 415 42.16 9.31 -58.50
CA GLY A 415 41.17 8.76 -57.57
C GLY A 415 40.25 7.72 -58.22
N ILE A 416 40.71 7.01 -59.27
CA ILE A 416 39.89 5.99 -59.93
C ILE A 416 40.01 4.66 -59.17
N TYR A 417 41.20 4.33 -58.68
CA TYR A 417 41.44 3.09 -57.94
C TYR A 417 40.98 3.21 -56.48
N GLY A 418 39.98 2.41 -56.09
CA GLY A 418 39.48 2.27 -54.70
C GLY A 418 38.48 3.34 -54.23
N LEU A 419 38.32 4.47 -54.93
CA LEU A 419 37.30 5.47 -54.58
C LEU A 419 35.88 4.96 -54.81
N GLU A 420 35.65 4.19 -55.88
CA GLU A 420 34.32 3.64 -56.18
C GLU A 420 33.90 2.59 -55.14
N ASP A 421 34.83 1.75 -54.67
CA ASP A 421 34.62 0.82 -53.56
C ASP A 421 34.30 1.56 -52.25
N ALA A 422 35.06 2.59 -51.90
CA ALA A 422 34.81 3.42 -50.71
C ALA A 422 33.46 4.15 -50.79
N ILE A 423 33.07 4.63 -51.97
CA ILE A 423 31.74 5.23 -52.21
C ILE A 423 30.63 4.19 -52.05
N ALA A 424 30.84 2.95 -52.51
CA ALA A 424 29.89 1.85 -52.32
C ALA A 424 29.74 1.48 -50.82
N GLU A 425 30.84 1.37 -50.09
CA GLU A 425 30.82 1.13 -48.64
C GLU A 425 30.10 2.24 -47.88
N ILE A 426 30.44 3.51 -48.14
CA ILE A 426 29.76 4.69 -47.54
C ILE A 426 28.26 4.70 -47.87
N LYS A 427 27.87 4.27 -49.07
CA LYS A 427 26.47 4.19 -49.51
C LYS A 427 25.71 3.09 -48.76
N ASP A 428 26.36 1.98 -48.46
CA ASP A 428 25.73 0.84 -47.78
C ASP A 428 25.71 1.00 -46.26
N LEU A 429 26.75 1.59 -45.66
CA LEU A 429 26.71 2.09 -44.28
C LEU A 429 25.57 3.12 -44.10
N LYS A 430 25.36 4.02 -45.07
CA LYS A 430 24.20 4.95 -45.07
C LYS A 430 22.84 4.25 -45.24
N LYS A 431 22.75 3.05 -45.82
CA LYS A 431 21.53 2.23 -45.78
C LYS A 431 21.33 1.65 -44.38
N GLN A 432 22.37 1.06 -43.79
CA GLN A 432 22.30 0.45 -42.45
C GLN A 432 21.93 1.45 -41.36
N ILE A 433 22.48 2.68 -41.42
CA ILE A 433 22.11 3.78 -40.52
C ILE A 433 20.61 4.06 -40.62
N LYS A 434 20.07 4.28 -41.83
CA LYS A 434 18.62 4.52 -42.04
C LYS A 434 17.71 3.39 -41.56
N VAL A 435 18.16 2.14 -41.66
CA VAL A 435 17.41 0.99 -41.12
C VAL A 435 17.39 1.07 -39.59
N ARG A 436 18.54 1.26 -38.94
CA ARG A 436 18.62 1.40 -37.48
C ARG A 436 17.91 2.65 -36.95
N ASP A 437 17.90 3.75 -37.68
CA ASP A 437 17.13 4.95 -37.34
C ASP A 437 15.62 4.66 -37.36
N HIS A 438 15.14 3.87 -38.32
CA HIS A 438 13.73 3.46 -38.38
C HIS A 438 13.37 2.43 -37.30
N GLU A 439 14.27 1.49 -36.98
CA GLU A 439 14.13 0.57 -35.86
C GLU A 439 14.08 1.33 -34.52
N ASN A 440 14.95 2.32 -34.32
CA ASN A 440 14.92 3.22 -33.16
C ASN A 440 13.60 4.00 -33.07
N GLU A 441 13.10 4.53 -34.19
CA GLU A 441 11.78 5.17 -34.26
C GLU A 441 10.63 4.24 -33.84
N ILE A 442 10.69 2.96 -34.21
CA ILE A 442 9.69 1.96 -33.81
C ILE A 442 9.82 1.68 -32.31
N LEU A 443 11.03 1.42 -31.82
CA LEU A 443 11.29 1.17 -30.41
C LEU A 443 10.86 2.35 -29.51
N ILE A 444 11.08 3.60 -29.94
CA ILE A 444 10.58 4.79 -29.22
C ILE A 444 9.04 4.80 -29.17
N LYS A 445 8.35 4.46 -30.27
CA LYS A 445 6.88 4.37 -30.29
C LYS A 445 6.36 3.23 -29.40
N GLU A 446 7.12 2.14 -29.25
CA GLU A 446 6.80 1.04 -28.34
C GLU A 446 7.07 1.40 -26.88
N VAL A 447 8.19 2.06 -26.56
CA VAL A 447 8.52 2.59 -25.23
C VAL A 447 7.43 3.55 -24.76
N ASN A 448 7.10 4.59 -25.53
CA ASN A 448 6.05 5.55 -25.17
C ASN A 448 4.69 4.87 -24.95
N LYS A 449 4.39 3.79 -25.69
CA LYS A 449 3.16 2.99 -25.54
C LYS A 449 3.19 2.07 -24.32
N LEU A 450 4.36 1.66 -23.85
CA LEU A 450 4.54 0.93 -22.59
C LEU A 450 4.51 1.90 -21.39
N GLU A 451 5.08 3.10 -21.52
CA GLU A 451 5.01 4.17 -20.52
C GLU A 451 3.56 4.60 -20.25
N LEU A 452 2.75 4.83 -21.29
CA LEU A 452 1.32 5.10 -21.13
C LEU A 452 0.60 3.98 -20.36
N LYS A 453 0.87 2.71 -20.70
CA LYS A 453 0.32 1.56 -19.95
C LYS A 453 0.81 1.47 -18.51
N ILE A 454 2.03 1.92 -18.24
CA ILE A 454 2.56 1.99 -16.88
C ILE A 454 1.83 3.09 -16.10
N SER A 455 1.49 4.22 -16.73
CA SER A 455 0.59 5.22 -16.14
C SER A 455 -0.79 4.62 -15.87
N ASP A 456 -1.44 4.02 -16.87
CA ASP A 456 -2.77 3.38 -16.73
C ASP A 456 -2.79 2.38 -15.53
N PHE A 457 -1.74 1.56 -15.38
CA PHE A 457 -1.61 0.60 -14.27
C PHE A 457 -1.17 1.20 -12.93
N LEU A 458 -0.54 2.39 -12.92
CA LEU A 458 -0.23 3.12 -11.69
C LEU A 458 -1.49 3.81 -11.17
N ASP A 459 -2.25 4.45 -12.05
CA ASP A 459 -3.53 5.09 -11.74
C ASP A 459 -4.52 4.04 -11.20
N GLU A 460 -4.64 2.86 -11.84
CA GLU A 460 -5.41 1.71 -11.30
C GLU A 460 -4.86 1.23 -9.94
N ASN A 461 -3.56 1.35 -9.67
CA ASN A 461 -2.98 0.98 -8.37
C ASN A 461 -3.31 1.99 -7.27
N GLU A 462 -3.31 3.30 -7.58
CA GLU A 462 -3.69 4.33 -6.62
C GLU A 462 -5.19 4.24 -6.28
N ASP A 463 -6.07 4.06 -7.28
CA ASP A 463 -7.51 3.77 -7.09
C ASP A 463 -7.74 2.54 -6.18
N LEU A 464 -7.04 1.42 -6.43
CA LEU A 464 -7.16 0.20 -5.65
C LEU A 464 -6.59 0.34 -4.23
N ARG A 465 -5.58 1.19 -4.01
CA ARG A 465 -5.06 1.51 -2.68
C ARG A 465 -6.06 2.35 -1.89
N GLU A 466 -6.64 3.38 -2.50
CA GLU A 466 -7.68 4.21 -1.85
C GLU A 466 -8.91 3.37 -1.47
N GLN A 467 -9.38 2.49 -2.35
CA GLN A 467 -10.48 1.55 -2.05
C GLN A 467 -10.19 0.60 -0.88
N LEU A 468 -8.90 0.30 -0.62
CA LEU A 468 -8.46 -0.53 0.51
C LEU A 468 -8.10 0.29 1.77
N GLY A 469 -8.23 1.63 1.73
CA GLY A 469 -7.85 2.52 2.84
C GLY A 469 -6.35 2.62 3.07
N LEU A 470 -5.54 2.33 2.06
CA LEU A 470 -4.07 2.37 2.09
C LEU A 470 -3.58 3.67 1.42
N ASP A 471 -2.59 4.35 2.02
CA ASP A 471 -2.00 5.53 1.40
C ASP A 471 -1.35 5.17 0.04
N PRO A 472 -1.71 5.85 -1.07
CA PRO A 472 -1.22 5.54 -2.40
C PRO A 472 0.31 5.42 -2.52
N LYS A 473 1.07 6.18 -1.72
CA LYS A 473 2.54 6.29 -1.84
C LYS A 473 3.32 5.46 -0.83
N THR A 474 2.65 4.73 0.07
CA THR A 474 3.32 3.79 0.99
C THR A 474 4.02 2.64 0.27
N MET A 475 5.25 2.37 0.72
CA MET A 475 6.04 1.22 0.30
C MET A 475 5.61 -0.02 1.12
N ILE A 476 4.51 -0.64 0.69
CA ILE A 476 4.03 -1.91 1.26
C ILE A 476 5.07 -3.01 1.02
N ASP A 477 5.41 -3.79 2.05
CA ASP A 477 6.33 -4.92 1.87
C ASP A 477 5.69 -6.02 1.01
N LEU A 478 6.18 -6.13 -0.22
CA LEU A 478 5.76 -7.16 -1.17
C LEU A 478 6.48 -8.50 -0.97
N THR A 479 7.31 -8.70 0.07
CA THR A 479 8.12 -9.92 0.23
C THR A 479 7.28 -11.17 0.42
N GLU A 480 6.24 -11.14 1.26
CA GLU A 480 5.29 -12.27 1.38
C GLU A 480 4.53 -12.54 0.07
N PHE A 481 4.10 -11.48 -0.62
CA PHE A 481 3.42 -11.60 -1.91
C PHE A 481 4.33 -12.16 -3.01
N LYS A 482 5.60 -11.74 -3.06
CA LYS A 482 6.64 -12.28 -3.96
C LYS A 482 6.89 -13.76 -3.67
N ASN A 483 7.01 -14.14 -2.39
CA ASN A 483 7.20 -15.53 -1.98
C ASN A 483 5.99 -16.40 -2.33
N SER A 484 4.78 -15.94 -2.05
CA SER A 484 3.52 -16.61 -2.42
C SER A 484 3.37 -16.78 -3.93
N LYS A 485 3.65 -15.73 -4.71
CA LYS A 485 3.65 -15.75 -6.19
C LYS A 485 4.70 -16.71 -6.74
N ALA A 486 5.91 -16.72 -6.18
CA ALA A 486 6.98 -17.64 -6.58
C ALA A 486 6.62 -19.11 -6.27
N LEU A 487 6.07 -19.38 -5.08
CA LEU A 487 5.59 -20.71 -4.69
C LEU A 487 4.47 -21.19 -5.63
N LYS A 488 3.48 -20.32 -5.94
CA LYS A 488 2.39 -20.67 -6.87
C LYS A 488 2.90 -20.89 -8.30
N GLN A 489 3.91 -20.15 -8.74
CA GLN A 489 4.56 -20.40 -10.04
C GLN A 489 5.40 -21.70 -10.05
N GLN A 490 6.00 -22.10 -8.92
CA GLN A 490 6.62 -23.41 -8.77
C GLN A 490 5.58 -24.53 -8.78
N GLN A 491 4.43 -24.36 -8.12
CA GLN A 491 3.30 -25.29 -8.16
C GLN A 491 2.82 -25.52 -9.60
N TYR A 492 2.54 -24.46 -10.37
CA TYR A 492 2.16 -24.61 -11.79
C TYR A 492 3.25 -25.25 -12.65
N LYS A 493 4.54 -25.04 -12.35
CA LYS A 493 5.64 -25.75 -13.05
C LYS A 493 5.66 -27.25 -12.72
N ALA A 494 5.45 -27.63 -11.46
CA ALA A 494 5.38 -29.02 -11.04
C ALA A 494 4.11 -29.71 -11.59
N GLU A 495 2.97 -29.04 -11.54
CA GLU A 495 1.69 -29.50 -12.11
C GLU A 495 1.81 -29.74 -13.62
N ASN A 496 2.37 -28.77 -14.37
CA ASN A 496 2.66 -28.96 -15.80
C ASN A 496 3.63 -30.12 -16.07
N GLN A 497 4.61 -30.39 -15.20
CA GLN A 497 5.48 -31.56 -15.33
C GLN A 497 4.76 -32.89 -15.06
N VAL A 498 3.78 -32.91 -14.16
CA VAL A 498 2.92 -34.10 -13.93
C VAL A 498 1.97 -34.30 -15.12
N LEU A 499 1.34 -33.22 -15.61
CA LEU A 499 0.46 -33.26 -16.79
C LEU A 499 1.20 -33.69 -18.06
N LEU A 500 2.45 -33.22 -18.26
CA LEU A 500 3.29 -33.69 -19.37
C LEU A 500 3.58 -35.19 -19.30
N LYS A 501 3.90 -35.73 -18.12
CA LYS A 501 4.10 -37.18 -17.92
C LYS A 501 2.82 -38.00 -18.11
N GLU A 502 1.68 -37.45 -17.72
CA GLU A 502 0.38 -38.07 -18.00
C GLU A 502 0.08 -38.08 -19.50
N ILE A 503 0.38 -36.99 -20.21
CA ILE A 503 0.28 -36.92 -21.69
C ILE A 503 1.23 -37.93 -22.34
N GLU A 504 2.49 -38.02 -21.91
CA GLU A 504 3.47 -39.00 -22.39
C GLU A 504 2.94 -40.44 -22.21
N ARG A 505 2.43 -40.80 -21.02
CA ARG A 505 1.85 -42.13 -20.79
C ARG A 505 0.60 -42.39 -21.63
N LEU A 506 -0.27 -41.39 -21.79
CA LEU A 506 -1.46 -41.49 -22.66
C LEU A 506 -1.10 -41.57 -24.15
N GLU A 507 0.02 -40.98 -24.58
CA GLU A 507 0.56 -41.15 -25.92
C GLU A 507 1.15 -42.56 -26.12
N GLU A 508 1.87 -43.10 -25.14
CA GLU A 508 2.32 -44.51 -25.14
C GLU A 508 1.14 -45.49 -25.21
N GLU A 509 0.11 -45.31 -24.36
CA GLU A 509 -1.13 -46.10 -24.39
C GLU A 509 -1.82 -46.01 -25.75
N ARG A 510 -1.97 -44.79 -26.30
CA ARG A 510 -2.53 -44.53 -27.64
C ARG A 510 -1.71 -45.18 -28.75
N VAL A 511 -0.39 -45.22 -28.65
CA VAL A 511 0.49 -45.90 -29.60
C VAL A 511 0.35 -47.42 -29.46
N ALA A 512 0.33 -47.97 -28.25
CA ALA A 512 0.13 -49.39 -27.98
C ALA A 512 -1.23 -49.88 -28.51
N LEU A 513 -2.31 -49.14 -28.25
CA LEU A 513 -3.65 -49.42 -28.79
C LEU A 513 -3.67 -49.34 -30.32
N LYS A 514 -3.02 -48.34 -30.94
CA LYS A 514 -2.87 -48.28 -32.41
C LYS A 514 -2.08 -49.47 -32.97
N GLN A 515 -1.05 -49.96 -32.27
CA GLN A 515 -0.33 -51.18 -32.66
C GLN A 515 -1.20 -52.43 -32.53
N GLN A 516 -2.01 -52.55 -31.47
CA GLN A 516 -2.98 -53.65 -31.33
C GLN A 516 -4.04 -53.62 -32.45
N ILE A 517 -4.60 -52.45 -32.77
CA ILE A 517 -5.53 -52.27 -33.89
C ILE A 517 -4.88 -52.69 -35.22
N ARG A 518 -3.63 -52.30 -35.49
CA ARG A 518 -2.88 -52.75 -36.69
C ARG A 518 -2.68 -54.26 -36.73
N LYS A 519 -2.35 -54.90 -35.61
CA LYS A 519 -2.23 -56.38 -35.50
C LYS A 519 -3.57 -57.06 -35.78
N LEU A 520 -4.65 -56.59 -35.15
CA LEU A 520 -6.01 -57.13 -35.35
C LEU A 520 -6.51 -56.92 -36.78
N ALA A 521 -6.20 -55.78 -37.41
CA ALA A 521 -6.51 -55.53 -38.82
C ALA A 521 -5.70 -56.45 -39.76
N GLN A 522 -4.41 -56.66 -39.48
CA GLN A 522 -3.58 -57.59 -40.24
C GLN A 522 -4.04 -59.04 -40.06
N GLU A 523 -4.48 -59.44 -38.86
CA GLU A 523 -5.09 -60.74 -38.63
C GLU A 523 -6.45 -60.89 -39.32
N LYS A 524 -7.33 -59.88 -39.25
CA LYS A 524 -8.58 -59.83 -40.03
C LYS A 524 -8.29 -60.04 -41.52
N GLY A 525 -7.36 -59.27 -42.09
CA GLY A 525 -6.97 -59.37 -43.50
C GLY A 525 -6.40 -60.74 -43.88
N ARG A 526 -5.53 -61.32 -43.04
CA ARG A 526 -5.03 -62.70 -43.23
C ARG A 526 -6.15 -63.74 -43.18
N ARG A 527 -7.10 -63.60 -42.25
CA ARG A 527 -8.27 -64.50 -42.11
C ARG A 527 -9.19 -64.38 -43.33
N ALA A 528 -9.53 -63.16 -43.76
CA ALA A 528 -10.33 -62.90 -44.96
C ALA A 528 -9.67 -63.46 -46.24
N ALA A 529 -8.37 -63.24 -46.42
CA ALA A 529 -7.60 -63.81 -47.53
C ALA A 529 -7.58 -65.35 -47.48
N SER A 530 -7.48 -65.97 -46.28
CA SER A 530 -7.59 -67.43 -46.14
C SER A 530 -9.01 -67.98 -46.34
N LEU A 531 -10.03 -67.12 -46.32
CA LEU A 531 -11.42 -67.43 -46.65
C LEU A 531 -11.77 -67.09 -48.11
N GLY A 532 -10.83 -66.56 -48.89
CA GLY A 532 -11.02 -66.21 -50.30
C GLY A 532 -11.83 -64.93 -50.56
N LEU A 533 -12.09 -64.12 -49.52
CA LEU A 533 -12.77 -62.83 -49.65
C LEU A 533 -11.82 -61.78 -50.23
N ASP A 534 -12.32 -60.94 -51.14
CA ASP A 534 -11.53 -59.86 -51.73
C ASP A 534 -11.59 -58.54 -50.92
N ALA A 535 -11.01 -57.47 -51.48
CA ALA A 535 -10.92 -56.17 -50.83
C ALA A 535 -12.26 -55.39 -50.82
N ASP A 536 -13.18 -55.72 -51.71
CA ASP A 536 -14.48 -55.07 -51.84
C ASP A 536 -15.54 -55.81 -51.01
N ASP A 537 -15.49 -57.14 -50.95
CA ASP A 537 -16.20 -57.98 -49.96
C ASP A 537 -15.93 -57.48 -48.52
N LEU A 538 -14.66 -57.24 -48.20
CA LEU A 538 -14.21 -56.72 -46.90
C LEU A 538 -14.83 -55.35 -46.57
N GLN A 539 -14.89 -54.45 -47.56
CA GLN A 539 -15.53 -53.14 -47.40
C GLN A 539 -17.04 -53.26 -47.23
N LEU A 540 -17.69 -54.19 -47.93
CA LEU A 540 -19.12 -54.47 -47.78
C LEU A 540 -19.46 -54.98 -46.36
N ILE A 541 -18.59 -55.81 -45.78
CA ILE A 541 -18.75 -56.35 -44.43
C ILE A 541 -18.49 -55.26 -43.36
N ASP A 542 -17.42 -54.48 -43.46
CA ASP A 542 -17.14 -53.44 -42.46
C ASP A 542 -18.16 -52.28 -42.57
N THR A 543 -18.62 -51.87 -43.76
CA THR A 543 -19.71 -50.88 -43.90
C THR A 543 -21.03 -51.38 -43.32
N PHE A 544 -21.45 -52.62 -43.58
CA PHE A 544 -22.62 -53.23 -42.93
C PHE A 544 -22.46 -53.29 -41.39
N THR A 545 -21.24 -53.51 -40.91
CA THR A 545 -20.92 -53.54 -39.47
C THR A 545 -20.98 -52.14 -38.84
N GLU A 546 -20.52 -51.10 -39.53
CA GLU A 546 -20.68 -49.71 -39.08
C GLU A 546 -22.13 -49.27 -39.07
N ASP A 547 -22.93 -49.66 -40.07
CA ASP A 547 -24.35 -49.34 -40.17
C ASP A 547 -25.16 -49.99 -39.02
N LEU A 548 -24.80 -51.21 -38.61
CA LEU A 548 -25.31 -51.87 -37.40
C LEU A 548 -24.90 -51.15 -36.10
N LYS A 549 -23.64 -50.68 -35.99
CA LYS A 549 -23.18 -49.87 -34.84
C LYS A 549 -23.91 -48.52 -34.78
N MET A 550 -24.07 -47.83 -35.91
CA MET A 550 -24.79 -46.55 -36.02
C MET A 550 -26.26 -46.70 -35.59
N LYS A 551 -26.93 -47.78 -36.00
CA LYS A 551 -28.31 -48.10 -35.54
C LYS A 551 -28.37 -48.36 -34.04
N ARG A 552 -27.39 -49.07 -33.47
CA ARG A 552 -27.30 -49.31 -32.01
C ARG A 552 -27.03 -48.02 -31.22
N GLY A 553 -26.04 -47.22 -31.62
CA GLY A 553 -25.70 -45.96 -30.96
C GLY A 553 -26.84 -44.93 -31.01
N LYS A 554 -27.60 -44.87 -32.12
CA LYS A 554 -28.84 -44.07 -32.19
C LYS A 554 -29.91 -44.53 -31.20
N SER A 555 -29.99 -45.83 -30.89
CA SER A 555 -30.91 -46.36 -29.86
C SER A 555 -30.50 -45.96 -28.43
N GLU A 556 -29.22 -45.76 -28.15
CA GLU A 556 -28.71 -45.34 -26.83
C GLU A 556 -28.70 -43.80 -26.67
N PHE A 557 -28.50 -43.03 -27.74
CA PHE A 557 -28.53 -41.56 -27.70
C PHE A 557 -29.95 -40.98 -27.59
N MET A 558 -30.97 -41.71 -28.06
CA MET A 558 -32.38 -41.30 -27.96
C MET A 558 -32.97 -41.42 -26.54
N SER A 559 -32.33 -42.15 -25.61
CA SER A 559 -32.79 -42.27 -24.22
C SER A 559 -32.22 -41.18 -23.31
N THR A 560 -30.99 -40.73 -23.55
CA THR A 560 -30.31 -39.69 -22.75
C THR A 560 -30.81 -38.28 -23.07
N THR A 561 -30.97 -37.96 -24.36
CA THR A 561 -31.43 -36.63 -24.83
C THR A 561 -32.81 -36.24 -24.28
N ASN A 562 -33.76 -37.19 -24.23
CA ASN A 562 -35.06 -37.00 -23.59
C ASN A 562 -34.95 -36.67 -22.08
N PHE A 563 -33.92 -37.17 -21.39
CA PHE A 563 -33.78 -37.00 -19.94
C PHE A 563 -33.39 -35.57 -19.57
N ASP A 564 -32.41 -34.97 -20.25
CA ASP A 564 -31.97 -33.60 -19.95
C ASP A 564 -32.91 -32.52 -20.49
N GLU A 565 -33.70 -32.78 -21.55
CA GLU A 565 -34.75 -31.85 -21.96
C GLU A 565 -35.89 -31.80 -20.91
N VAL A 566 -36.30 -32.96 -20.37
CA VAL A 566 -37.26 -33.04 -19.25
C VAL A 566 -36.70 -32.35 -18.00
N LYS A 567 -35.43 -32.60 -17.65
CA LYS A 567 -34.74 -31.98 -16.50
C LYS A 567 -34.66 -30.45 -16.63
N SER A 568 -34.47 -29.95 -17.85
CA SER A 568 -34.47 -28.51 -18.16
C SER A 568 -35.87 -27.90 -18.00
N LYS A 569 -36.91 -28.56 -18.53
CA LYS A 569 -38.31 -28.14 -18.36
C LYS A 569 -38.75 -28.16 -16.90
N VAL A 570 -38.35 -29.18 -16.13
CA VAL A 570 -38.59 -29.26 -14.67
C VAL A 570 -37.93 -28.07 -13.95
N LYS A 571 -36.65 -27.78 -14.20
CA LYS A 571 -35.98 -26.61 -13.59
C LYS A 571 -36.69 -25.29 -13.90
N ALA A 572 -37.08 -25.07 -15.15
CA ALA A 572 -37.83 -23.88 -15.56
C ALA A 572 -39.18 -23.77 -14.82
N HIS A 573 -39.89 -24.89 -14.66
CA HIS A 573 -41.16 -24.93 -13.92
C HIS A 573 -40.96 -24.66 -12.42
N THR A 574 -39.94 -25.24 -11.78
CA THR A 574 -39.61 -24.95 -10.36
C THR A 574 -39.29 -23.48 -10.12
N VAL A 575 -38.51 -22.85 -11.01
CA VAL A 575 -38.21 -21.41 -10.90
C VAL A 575 -39.47 -20.57 -11.10
N SER A 576 -40.30 -20.90 -12.09
CA SER A 576 -41.59 -20.22 -12.31
C SER A 576 -42.51 -20.30 -11.10
N ILE A 577 -42.65 -21.50 -10.49
CA ILE A 577 -43.45 -21.71 -9.27
C ILE A 577 -42.87 -20.91 -8.11
N HIS A 578 -41.54 -20.87 -7.95
CA HIS A 578 -40.92 -20.13 -6.84
C HIS A 578 -41.04 -18.61 -6.99
N CYS A 579 -41.01 -18.07 -8.21
CA CYS A 579 -41.36 -16.67 -8.47
C CYS A 579 -42.84 -16.38 -8.18
N GLN A 580 -43.75 -17.27 -8.61
CA GLN A 580 -45.19 -17.14 -8.34
C GLN A 580 -45.47 -17.10 -6.82
N PHE A 581 -44.91 -18.05 -6.07
CA PHE A 581 -45.11 -18.18 -4.62
C PHE A 581 -44.60 -16.95 -3.84
N ASN A 582 -43.49 -16.36 -4.26
CA ASN A 582 -42.98 -15.11 -3.65
C ASN A 582 -43.89 -13.92 -3.98
N PHE A 583 -44.41 -13.82 -5.21
CA PHE A 583 -45.31 -12.74 -5.59
C PHE A 583 -46.65 -12.81 -4.83
N ASP A 584 -47.20 -14.02 -4.68
CA ASP A 584 -48.42 -14.28 -3.92
C ASP A 584 -48.21 -14.04 -2.41
N LEU A 585 -47.04 -14.38 -1.84
CA LEU A 585 -46.71 -14.03 -0.44
C LEU A 585 -46.64 -12.51 -0.23
N ILE A 586 -46.01 -11.78 -1.15
CA ILE A 586 -45.88 -10.31 -1.06
C ILE A 586 -47.26 -9.64 -1.17
N TYR A 587 -48.13 -10.12 -2.06
CA TYR A 587 -49.52 -9.66 -2.12
C TYR A 587 -50.29 -10.00 -0.83
N SER A 588 -50.14 -11.21 -0.30
CA SER A 588 -50.78 -11.61 0.97
C SER A 588 -50.33 -10.76 2.16
N TRP A 589 -49.06 -10.33 2.21
CA TRP A 589 -48.54 -9.48 3.29
C TRP A 589 -49.13 -8.06 3.21
N ASN A 590 -49.09 -7.43 2.03
CA ASN A 590 -49.63 -6.08 1.83
C ASN A 590 -51.14 -6.00 2.14
N ILE A 591 -51.91 -7.06 1.87
CA ILE A 591 -53.34 -7.14 2.20
C ILE A 591 -53.58 -7.24 3.72
N LEU A 592 -52.65 -7.83 4.49
CA LEU A 592 -52.74 -7.97 5.94
C LEU A 592 -52.23 -6.75 6.72
N GLU A 593 -51.40 -5.90 6.12
CA GLU A 593 -50.87 -4.70 6.77
C GLU A 593 -51.84 -3.49 6.67
N ALA A 594 -52.64 -3.43 5.60
CA ALA A 594 -53.60 -2.36 5.33
C ALA A 594 -54.63 -2.05 6.46
N PRO A 595 -55.11 -3.00 7.28
CA PRO A 595 -56.00 -2.70 8.41
C PRO A 595 -55.29 -2.02 9.59
N LEU A 596 -54.03 -2.36 9.86
CA LEU A 596 -53.33 -1.96 11.10
C LEU A 596 -53.02 -0.47 11.15
N TYR A 597 -52.56 0.11 10.04
CA TYR A 597 -52.36 1.56 9.92
C TYR A 597 -53.65 2.38 10.11
N LYS A 598 -54.82 1.78 9.83
CA LYS A 598 -56.11 2.47 9.94
C LYS A 598 -56.67 2.50 11.36
N VAL A 599 -56.29 1.56 12.22
CA VAL A 599 -56.66 1.54 13.65
C VAL A 599 -55.78 2.49 14.47
N LEU A 600 -54.47 2.53 14.19
CA LEU A 600 -53.52 3.36 14.96
C LEU A 600 -53.78 4.88 14.82
N TYR A 601 -54.43 5.33 13.74
CA TYR A 601 -54.79 6.74 13.55
C TYR A 601 -56.10 7.16 14.24
N THR A 602 -56.83 6.26 14.89
CA THR A 602 -58.12 6.57 15.57
C THR A 602 -58.01 6.73 17.09
N ILE A 603 -56.81 6.62 17.67
CA ILE A 603 -56.55 6.74 19.12
C ILE A 603 -55.80 8.06 19.43
N LYS A 604 -56.00 9.09 18.58
CA LYS A 604 -55.37 10.41 18.76
C LYS A 604 -56.18 11.59 18.19
N SER A 605 -57.46 11.62 18.51
CA SER A 605 -58.33 12.82 18.53
C SER A 605 -59.39 12.71 19.61
#